data_AF-A0A953TK11-F1
#
_entry.id   AF-A0A953TK11-F1
#
_cell.length_a   1.000
_cell.length_b   1.000
_cell.length_c   1.000
_cell.angle_alpha   90.00
_cell.angle_beta   90.00
_cell.angle_gamma   90.00
#
_symmetry.space_group_name_H-M   'P 1'
#
loop_
_entity.id
_entity.type
_entity.pdbx_description
1 polymer ?
#
loop_
_entity_poly.entity_id
_entity_poly.type
_entity_poly.pdbx_seq_one_letter_code
_entity_poly.pdbx_strand_id
1 'polypeptide(L)'
;MRTVFAVLLLLLPAGVFAQSADLPRTAEFCGDCHRAIFDGWKQSAHASAMESRLFQDTLKLAEQDFGGEARKVCLRCHAPTAALTDDLALLRKVSWEGITCDYCHSIREVTTTGGNPRARVEFNDVKSGPTKDVSSPAHRTVFSAVHTSSLACISCHEYKNALGFPVLSTYSEWKESSYAADKQECQNCHMYSVRGAVVDPRVKESSSPGINLHQMPGSRSPEQLNKAIRMLVSSERTGNLLQVTVRLTNTGAGHFVPTGSPLRRLILDVRLESYGGGPPLQQTRTYTRSIADQKGAPIEREDIAFLRAAKVLQDTRIAPRETRTESFSFSVPSGKLARLEASLSYYYSPMAGAGAQQRIKFFTISRLIR
;
A
#
# COMPACT_ATOMS: atom_id res chain seq x y z
N MET A 1 63.83 13.12 56.01
CA MET A 1 63.83 13.22 54.52
C MET A 1 63.66 11.80 54.00
N ARG A 2 62.63 11.36 53.27
CA ARG A 2 61.57 11.99 52.48
C ARG A 2 60.35 11.05 52.56
N THR A 3 59.17 11.58 52.84
CA THR A 3 57.90 10.83 52.77
C THR A 3 57.36 10.98 51.35
N VAL A 4 57.21 9.87 50.61
CA VAL A 4 56.64 9.85 49.26
C VAL A 4 55.12 9.68 49.40
N PHE A 5 54.35 10.71 49.02
CA PHE A 5 52.90 10.61 48.86
C PHE A 5 52.59 10.02 47.48
N ALA A 6 52.03 8.81 47.44
CA ALA A 6 51.45 8.24 46.25
C ALA A 6 50.03 8.81 46.07
N VAL A 7 49.84 9.66 45.05
CA VAL A 7 48.51 10.13 44.65
C VAL A 7 47.85 9.04 43.80
N LEU A 8 46.84 8.39 44.36
CA LEU A 8 46.00 7.44 43.65
C LEU A 8 45.02 8.23 42.77
N LEU A 9 45.33 8.39 41.48
CA LEU A 9 44.37 8.92 40.51
C LEU A 9 43.28 7.86 40.25
N LEU A 10 42.11 8.08 40.85
CA LEU A 10 40.88 7.38 40.49
C LEU A 10 40.45 7.83 39.08
N LEU A 11 40.79 7.03 38.07
CA LEU A 11 40.23 7.13 36.73
C LEU A 11 38.74 6.74 36.81
N LEU A 12 37.86 7.73 36.88
CA LEU A 12 36.44 7.54 36.61
C LEU A 12 36.28 7.06 35.16
N PRO A 13 35.50 5.99 34.89
CA PRO A 13 35.23 5.60 33.52
C PRO A 13 34.50 6.76 32.85
N ALA A 14 35.01 7.20 31.69
CA ALA A 14 34.34 8.16 30.85
C ALA A 14 32.92 7.64 30.60
N GLY A 15 31.94 8.33 31.18
CA GLY A 15 30.53 8.05 30.94
C GLY A 15 30.30 8.15 29.45
N VAL A 16 30.02 7.01 28.82
CA VAL A 16 29.40 6.98 27.51
C VAL A 16 28.04 7.65 27.72
N PHE A 17 27.96 8.94 27.41
CA PHE A 17 26.67 9.59 27.20
C PHE A 17 26.04 8.87 26.01
N ALA A 18 25.25 7.84 26.30
CA ALA A 18 24.26 7.35 25.37
C ALA A 18 23.38 8.56 25.07
N GLN A 19 23.58 9.14 23.89
CA GLN A 19 22.70 10.17 23.35
C GLN A 19 21.31 9.56 23.39
N SER A 20 20.44 10.07 24.26
CA SER A 20 19.06 9.62 24.31
C SER A 20 18.50 9.81 22.91
N ALA A 21 18.22 8.71 22.20
CA ALA A 21 17.56 8.81 20.91
C ALA A 21 16.25 9.56 21.16
N ASP A 22 16.08 10.72 20.52
CA ASP A 22 14.84 11.49 20.67
C ASP A 22 13.68 10.57 20.32
N LEU A 23 12.67 10.55 21.18
CA LEU A 23 11.50 9.71 20.96
C LEU A 23 10.67 10.28 19.79
N PRO A 24 10.06 9.39 18.97
CA PRO A 24 9.19 9.82 17.88
C PRO A 24 7.98 10.58 18.41
N ARG A 25 7.61 11.65 17.70
CA ARG A 25 6.44 12.49 17.95
C ARG A 25 5.18 11.87 17.34
N THR A 26 4.05 12.16 17.95
CA THR A 26 2.73 11.77 17.44
C THR A 26 2.37 12.56 16.18
N ALA A 27 1.50 12.00 15.35
CA ALA A 27 0.94 12.71 14.20
C ALA A 27 0.14 13.95 14.61
N GLU A 28 -0.53 13.92 15.78
CA GLU A 28 -1.24 15.07 16.34
C GLU A 28 -0.32 16.25 16.63
N PHE A 29 0.90 16.00 17.15
CA PHE A 29 1.89 17.05 17.36
C PHE A 29 2.24 17.76 16.05
N CYS A 30 2.32 17.02 14.95
CA CYS A 30 2.49 17.62 13.62
C CYS A 30 1.22 18.33 13.16
N GLY A 31 0.05 17.77 13.45
CA GLY A 31 -1.27 18.26 13.06
C GLY A 31 -1.67 19.59 13.68
N ASP A 32 -1.10 19.98 14.82
CA ASP A 32 -1.32 21.30 15.44
C ASP A 32 -1.01 22.45 14.47
N CYS A 33 0.05 22.27 13.66
CA CYS A 33 0.50 23.23 12.66
C CYS A 33 0.20 22.78 11.21
N HIS A 34 0.30 21.48 10.89
CA HIS A 34 0.16 20.94 9.53
C HIS A 34 -1.23 20.33 9.26
N ARG A 35 -2.28 21.09 9.56
CA ARG A 35 -3.67 20.60 9.62
C ARG A 35 -4.16 19.90 8.36
N ALA A 36 -4.03 20.54 7.20
CA ALA A 36 -4.50 19.96 5.93
C ALA A 36 -3.77 18.65 5.57
N ILE A 37 -2.49 18.55 5.89
CA ILE A 37 -1.68 17.33 5.69
C ILE A 37 -2.12 16.25 6.68
N PHE A 38 -2.28 16.60 7.95
CA PHE A 38 -2.75 15.70 9.00
C PHE A 38 -4.14 15.13 8.69
N ASP A 39 -5.08 15.95 8.24
CA ASP A 39 -6.43 15.52 7.86
C ASP A 39 -6.42 14.54 6.68
N GLY A 40 -5.53 14.77 5.70
CA GLY A 40 -5.29 13.85 4.60
C GLY A 40 -4.71 12.52 5.08
N TRP A 41 -3.65 12.57 5.89
CA TRP A 41 -3.02 11.38 6.48
C TRP A 41 -4.01 10.57 7.31
N LYS A 42 -4.82 11.21 8.16
CA LYS A 42 -5.80 10.55 9.04
C LYS A 42 -6.83 9.71 8.28
N GLN A 43 -7.12 10.08 7.03
CA GLN A 43 -8.04 9.34 6.14
C GLN A 43 -7.36 8.24 5.32
N SER A 44 -6.03 8.08 5.47
CA SER A 44 -5.25 7.13 4.67
C SER A 44 -5.26 5.71 5.26
N ALA A 45 -4.90 4.75 4.41
CA ALA A 45 -4.58 3.39 4.86
C ALA A 45 -3.32 3.34 5.75
N HIS A 46 -2.46 4.37 5.68
CA HIS A 46 -1.25 4.47 6.49
C HIS A 46 -1.55 4.79 7.96
N ALA A 47 -2.46 5.74 8.22
CA ALA A 47 -2.92 6.05 9.58
C ALA A 47 -3.70 4.89 10.21
N SER A 48 -4.47 4.16 9.39
CA SER A 48 -5.29 3.01 9.83
C SER A 48 -4.57 1.66 9.71
N ALA A 49 -3.26 1.64 9.44
CA ALA A 49 -2.52 0.41 9.17
C ALA A 49 -2.57 -0.59 10.33
N MET A 50 -2.61 -0.08 11.57
CA MET A 50 -2.79 -0.89 12.78
C MET A 50 -4.26 -1.17 13.09
N GLU A 51 -5.18 -0.23 12.84
CA GLU A 51 -6.59 -0.38 13.22
C GLU A 51 -7.39 -1.30 12.29
N SER A 52 -6.89 -1.53 11.07
CA SER A 52 -7.53 -2.39 10.08
C SER A 52 -7.88 -3.77 10.66
N ARG A 53 -9.17 -4.12 10.68
CA ARG A 53 -9.63 -5.42 11.19
C ARG A 53 -8.98 -6.61 10.49
N LEU A 54 -8.87 -6.55 9.16
CA LEU A 54 -8.17 -7.57 8.37
C LEU A 54 -6.73 -7.76 8.84
N PHE A 55 -6.03 -6.67 9.17
CA PHE A 55 -4.67 -6.73 9.67
C PHE A 55 -4.62 -7.32 11.08
N GLN A 56 -5.48 -6.87 12.00
CA GLN A 56 -5.53 -7.38 13.37
C GLN A 56 -5.83 -8.90 13.42
N ASP A 57 -6.77 -9.37 12.59
CA ASP A 57 -7.07 -10.80 12.48
C ASP A 57 -5.87 -11.58 11.91
N THR A 58 -5.19 -11.03 10.90
CA THR A 58 -3.99 -11.63 10.30
C THR A 58 -2.82 -11.67 11.29
N LEU A 59 -2.60 -10.59 12.04
CA LEU A 59 -1.54 -10.48 13.04
C LEU A 59 -1.74 -11.53 14.14
N LYS A 60 -2.97 -11.65 14.65
CA LYS A 60 -3.32 -12.67 15.65
C LYS A 60 -3.03 -14.08 15.14
N LEU A 61 -3.43 -14.38 13.91
CA LEU A 61 -3.15 -15.68 13.30
C LEU A 61 -1.65 -15.92 13.11
N ALA A 62 -0.90 -14.89 12.71
CA ALA A 62 0.54 -14.97 12.58
C ALA A 62 1.23 -15.28 13.93
N GLU A 63 0.81 -14.62 15.01
CA GLU A 63 1.32 -14.86 16.36
C GLU A 63 0.95 -16.25 16.88
N GLN A 64 -0.25 -16.74 16.56
CA GLN A 64 -0.70 -18.09 16.94
C GLN A 64 0.08 -19.18 16.20
N ASP A 65 0.28 -19.03 14.89
CA ASP A 65 0.85 -20.08 14.04
C ASP A 65 2.39 -20.05 14.03
N PHE A 66 3.01 -18.89 14.28
CA PHE A 66 4.45 -18.69 14.14
C PHE A 66 5.13 -18.07 15.38
N GLY A 67 4.38 -17.81 16.45
CA GLY A 67 4.89 -17.25 17.70
C GLY A 67 5.07 -15.72 17.67
N GLY A 68 5.45 -15.16 18.83
CA GLY A 68 5.53 -13.71 19.04
C GLY A 68 6.50 -12.97 18.10
N GLU A 69 7.52 -13.65 17.56
CA GLU A 69 8.47 -13.04 16.60
C GLU A 69 7.82 -12.65 15.27
N ALA A 70 6.71 -13.31 14.89
CA ALA A 70 5.95 -12.95 13.69
C ALA A 70 5.42 -11.52 13.76
N ARG A 71 5.10 -11.05 14.97
CA ARG A 71 4.67 -9.67 15.23
C ARG A 71 5.67 -8.66 14.67
N LYS A 72 6.97 -8.85 14.93
CA LYS A 72 8.02 -7.93 14.48
C LYS A 72 8.09 -7.84 12.95
N VAL A 73 7.82 -8.94 12.24
CA VAL A 73 7.74 -8.95 10.76
C VAL A 73 6.60 -8.06 10.28
N CYS A 74 5.41 -8.21 10.86
CA CYS A 74 4.23 -7.43 10.50
C CYS A 74 4.39 -5.93 10.84
N LEU A 75 4.89 -5.62 12.04
CA LEU A 75 5.04 -4.25 12.52
C LEU A 75 6.10 -3.46 11.75
N ARG A 76 7.05 -4.11 11.08
CA ARG A 76 8.01 -3.41 10.17
C ARG A 76 7.33 -2.57 9.09
N CYS A 77 6.15 -2.97 8.63
CA CYS A 77 5.39 -2.20 7.64
C CYS A 77 4.17 -1.50 8.28
N HIS A 78 3.52 -2.14 9.24
CA HIS A 78 2.24 -1.64 9.79
C HIS A 78 2.39 -0.67 10.97
N ALA A 79 3.50 -0.72 11.72
CA ALA A 79 3.85 0.23 12.77
C ALA A 79 5.37 0.37 12.86
N PRO A 80 6.02 0.91 11.80
CA PRO A 80 7.48 0.86 11.70
C PRO A 80 8.18 1.61 12.84
N THR A 81 7.55 2.66 13.38
CA THR A 81 8.02 3.34 14.60
C THR A 81 8.15 2.39 15.78
N ALA A 82 7.14 1.53 16.01
CA ALA A 82 7.15 0.53 17.07
C ALA A 82 8.28 -0.48 16.85
N ALA A 83 8.46 -0.95 15.62
CA ALA A 83 9.52 -1.90 15.27
C ALA A 83 10.93 -1.32 15.43
N LEU A 84 11.12 -0.03 15.15
CA LEU A 84 12.43 0.66 15.27
C LEU A 84 12.80 1.00 16.71
N THR A 85 11.82 1.27 17.56
CA THR A 85 12.01 1.64 18.96
C THR A 85 11.76 0.48 19.93
N ASP A 86 11.58 -0.72 19.39
CA ASP A 86 11.30 -1.98 20.09
C ASP A 86 10.07 -1.95 21.03
N ASP A 87 9.14 -1.03 20.80
CA ASP A 87 7.87 -0.94 21.50
C ASP A 87 6.83 -1.86 20.86
N LEU A 88 7.16 -3.15 20.77
CA LEU A 88 6.32 -4.16 20.12
C LEU A 88 5.00 -4.37 20.88
N ALA A 89 4.97 -4.11 22.19
CA ALA A 89 3.76 -4.13 23.00
C ALA A 89 2.83 -2.93 22.73
N LEU A 90 3.26 -1.97 21.89
CA LEU A 90 2.50 -0.79 21.49
C LEU A 90 2.06 0.05 22.72
N LEU A 91 2.95 0.26 23.67
CA LEU A 91 2.63 0.96 24.92
C LEU A 91 2.48 2.47 24.70
N ARG A 92 3.14 3.03 23.68
CA ARG A 92 3.07 4.47 23.38
C ARG A 92 2.04 4.73 22.29
N LYS A 93 1.38 5.90 22.38
CA LYS A 93 0.42 6.37 21.38
C LYS A 93 0.99 6.31 19.95
N VAL A 94 2.19 6.82 19.75
CA VAL A 94 2.86 6.87 18.43
C VAL A 94 3.10 5.48 17.81
N SER A 95 3.16 4.42 18.62
CA SER A 95 3.25 3.04 18.13
C SER A 95 1.93 2.52 17.54
N TRP A 96 0.79 3.09 17.92
CA TRP A 96 -0.53 2.72 17.42
C TRP A 96 -0.98 3.50 16.19
N GLU A 97 -0.34 4.63 15.87
CA GLU A 97 -0.71 5.52 14.75
C GLU A 97 -0.40 4.94 13.36
N GLY A 98 0.03 3.68 13.27
CA GLY A 98 0.44 3.05 12.02
C GLY A 98 1.72 3.67 11.46
N ILE A 99 1.66 4.14 10.21
CA ILE A 99 2.76 4.85 9.55
C ILE A 99 2.57 6.34 9.83
N THR A 100 3.13 6.83 10.93
CA THR A 100 2.98 8.21 11.41
C THR A 100 3.81 9.21 10.60
N CYS A 101 3.49 10.50 10.72
CA CYS A 101 4.22 11.60 10.09
C CYS A 101 5.73 11.54 10.42
N ASP A 102 6.05 11.31 11.69
CA ASP A 102 7.43 11.37 12.16
C ASP A 102 8.29 10.21 11.66
N TYR A 103 7.70 9.05 11.34
CA TYR A 103 8.44 7.96 10.69
C TYR A 103 8.91 8.38 9.31
N CYS A 104 7.97 8.76 8.43
CA CYS A 104 8.28 9.10 7.04
C CYS A 104 9.24 10.30 6.99
N HIS A 105 8.93 11.37 7.72
CA HIS A 105 9.73 12.60 7.70
C HIS A 105 11.02 12.52 8.54
N SER A 106 11.35 11.36 9.12
CA SER A 106 12.65 11.09 9.74
C SER A 106 13.51 10.11 8.92
N ILE A 107 13.04 9.65 7.76
CA ILE A 107 13.85 8.84 6.82
C ILE A 107 14.99 9.70 6.26
N ARG A 108 16.22 9.23 6.43
CA ARG A 108 17.42 9.88 5.88
C ARG A 108 17.89 9.21 4.60
N GLU A 109 17.96 7.89 4.64
CA GLU A 109 18.46 7.05 3.55
C GLU A 109 17.68 5.76 3.47
N VAL A 110 17.75 5.10 2.31
CA VAL A 110 17.14 3.80 2.08
C VAL A 110 18.17 2.87 1.46
N THR A 111 18.46 1.78 2.15
CA THR A 111 19.34 0.72 1.65
C THR A 111 18.52 -0.29 0.88
N THR A 112 18.93 -0.58 -0.36
CA THR A 112 18.25 -1.53 -1.27
C THR A 112 19.06 -2.82 -1.48
N THR A 113 20.24 -2.92 -0.89
CA THR A 113 21.14 -4.07 -0.95
C THR A 113 21.05 -4.91 0.34
N GLY A 114 21.45 -6.19 0.26
CA GLY A 114 21.56 -7.04 1.46
C GLY A 114 20.25 -7.64 1.99
N GLY A 115 19.18 -7.66 1.19
CA GLY A 115 17.91 -8.30 1.53
C GLY A 115 16.70 -7.38 1.30
N ASN A 116 15.75 -7.40 2.22
CA ASN A 116 14.61 -6.47 2.18
C ASN A 116 15.09 -5.03 2.34
N PRO A 117 14.55 -4.08 1.55
CA PRO A 117 14.90 -2.67 1.65
C PRO A 117 14.63 -2.11 3.05
N ARG A 118 15.52 -1.25 3.55
CA ARG A 118 15.42 -0.67 4.90
C ARG A 118 15.62 0.82 4.86
N ALA A 119 14.74 1.55 5.53
CA ALA A 119 14.93 2.97 5.80
C ALA A 119 15.85 3.14 7.02
N ARG A 120 16.89 3.98 6.90
CA ARG A 120 17.55 4.54 8.07
C ARG A 120 16.75 5.75 8.52
N VAL A 121 16.26 5.68 9.75
CA VAL A 121 15.40 6.68 10.37
C VAL A 121 16.12 7.29 11.56
N GLU A 122 16.12 8.61 11.64
CA GLU A 122 16.73 9.36 12.73
C GLU A 122 15.69 10.31 13.33
N PHE A 123 15.04 9.86 14.40
CA PHE A 123 14.10 10.67 15.16
C PHE A 123 14.87 11.78 15.88
N ASN A 124 14.56 13.03 15.52
CA ASN A 124 15.03 14.25 16.15
C ASN A 124 14.22 15.44 15.60
N ASP A 125 14.61 16.66 15.95
CA ASP A 125 13.94 17.88 15.49
C ASP A 125 14.16 18.23 14.00
N VAL A 126 14.94 17.46 13.24
CA VAL A 126 15.16 17.70 11.81
C VAL A 126 14.18 16.86 10.98
N LYS A 127 13.35 17.50 10.14
CA LYS A 127 12.39 16.81 9.28
C LYS A 127 12.82 16.82 7.82
N SER A 128 12.83 15.66 7.18
CA SER A 128 13.17 15.45 5.78
C SER A 128 11.96 15.67 4.88
N GLY A 129 12.18 16.29 3.72
CA GLY A 129 11.12 16.47 2.73
C GLY A 129 11.67 16.74 1.32
N PRO A 130 10.78 16.80 0.32
CA PRO A 130 11.17 16.96 -1.09
C PRO A 130 11.49 18.42 -1.47
N THR A 131 11.20 19.39 -0.60
CA THR A 131 11.32 20.81 -0.90
C THR A 131 12.66 21.35 -0.39
N LYS A 132 13.38 22.08 -1.25
CA LYS A 132 14.62 22.79 -0.89
C LYS A 132 14.31 24.13 -0.22
N ASP A 133 15.27 24.63 0.56
CA ASP A 133 15.28 26.00 1.09
C ASP A 133 14.03 26.39 1.92
N VAL A 134 13.41 25.40 2.56
CA VAL A 134 12.28 25.61 3.49
C VAL A 134 12.82 25.95 4.86
N SER A 135 12.31 27.02 5.48
CA SER A 135 12.51 27.31 6.91
C SER A 135 11.22 27.11 7.69
N SER A 136 11.34 26.56 8.90
CA SER A 136 10.22 26.37 9.84
C SER A 136 10.55 27.05 11.17
N PRO A 137 9.56 27.69 11.82
CA PRO A 137 9.74 28.32 13.12
C PRO A 137 9.74 27.31 14.29
N ALA A 138 9.34 26.05 14.06
CA ALA A 138 9.08 25.07 15.12
C ALA A 138 10.01 23.86 15.11
N HIS A 139 10.61 23.52 13.95
CA HIS A 139 11.53 22.39 13.81
C HIS A 139 12.51 22.67 12.68
N ARG A 140 13.64 21.96 12.65
CA ARG A 140 14.58 22.05 11.53
C ARG A 140 14.10 21.25 10.33
N THR A 141 14.57 21.61 9.14
CA THR A 141 14.19 21.02 7.85
C THR A 141 15.42 20.64 7.05
N VAL A 142 15.35 19.55 6.29
CA VAL A 142 16.40 19.13 5.37
C VAL A 142 15.82 18.58 4.08
N PHE A 143 16.38 19.00 2.95
CA PHE A 143 16.03 18.40 1.65
C PHE A 143 16.46 16.93 1.61
N SER A 144 15.62 16.07 1.05
CA SER A 144 15.88 14.63 0.92
C SER A 144 15.53 14.14 -0.48
N ALA A 145 16.54 13.63 -1.20
CA ALA A 145 16.35 12.98 -2.49
C ALA A 145 15.53 11.67 -2.39
N VAL A 146 15.53 11.02 -1.22
CA VAL A 146 14.65 9.87 -0.96
C VAL A 146 13.19 10.30 -1.09
N HIS A 147 12.82 11.46 -0.54
CA HIS A 147 11.45 11.96 -0.57
C HIS A 147 10.98 12.46 -1.95
N THR A 148 11.91 12.61 -2.92
CA THR A 148 11.58 12.94 -4.31
C THR A 148 11.48 11.71 -5.22
N SER A 149 11.64 10.49 -4.69
CA SER A 149 11.64 9.24 -5.48
C SER A 149 10.88 8.11 -4.80
N SER A 150 10.56 7.06 -5.56
CA SER A 150 9.86 5.86 -5.07
C SER A 150 10.64 5.11 -3.98
N LEU A 151 11.91 5.49 -3.72
CA LEU A 151 12.69 5.00 -2.58
C LEU A 151 12.03 5.31 -1.23
N ALA A 152 11.26 6.39 -1.11
CA ALA A 152 10.52 6.66 0.13
C ALA A 152 9.50 5.55 0.47
N CYS A 153 9.04 4.79 -0.52
CA CYS A 153 7.96 3.80 -0.39
C CYS A 153 8.47 2.37 -0.27
N ILE A 154 9.66 2.09 -0.82
CA ILE A 154 10.15 0.72 -1.04
C ILE A 154 10.33 -0.11 0.24
N SER A 155 10.65 0.52 1.38
CA SER A 155 10.88 -0.18 2.66
C SER A 155 9.66 -0.98 3.15
N CYS A 156 8.46 -0.61 2.69
CA CYS A 156 7.21 -1.29 3.03
C CYS A 156 6.54 -1.96 1.81
N HIS A 157 6.80 -1.45 0.60
CA HIS A 157 6.16 -1.89 -0.66
C HIS A 157 6.99 -2.91 -1.48
N GLU A 158 8.10 -3.37 -0.93
CA GLU A 158 8.92 -4.47 -1.45
C GLU A 158 9.32 -5.38 -0.28
N TYR A 159 8.94 -6.65 -0.34
CA TYR A 159 9.18 -7.58 0.76
C TYR A 159 9.30 -9.02 0.28
N LYS A 160 10.41 -9.65 0.67
CA LYS A 160 10.69 -11.07 0.58
C LYS A 160 10.59 -11.71 1.95
N ASN A 161 9.97 -12.87 2.04
CA ASN A 161 9.92 -13.62 3.30
C ASN A 161 11.24 -14.35 3.59
N ALA A 162 11.29 -15.11 4.69
CA ALA A 162 12.48 -15.86 5.11
C ALA A 162 12.93 -16.94 4.10
N LEU A 163 12.06 -17.36 3.18
CA LEU A 163 12.38 -18.28 2.09
C LEU A 163 12.89 -17.56 0.83
N GLY A 164 12.99 -16.22 0.86
CA GLY A 164 13.36 -15.40 -0.29
C GLY A 164 12.22 -15.17 -1.29
N PHE A 165 11.01 -15.63 -1.00
CA PHE A 165 9.86 -15.47 -1.88
C PHE A 165 9.38 -14.01 -1.89
N PRO A 166 9.19 -13.36 -3.06
CA PRO A 166 8.75 -11.96 -3.18
C PRO A 166 7.24 -11.83 -2.92
N VAL A 167 6.88 -11.72 -1.64
CA VAL A 167 5.48 -11.55 -1.21
C VAL A 167 4.93 -10.20 -1.67
N LEU A 168 5.68 -9.12 -1.50
CA LEU A 168 5.33 -7.80 -2.05
C LEU A 168 6.38 -7.43 -3.09
N SER A 169 5.93 -7.10 -4.30
CA SER A 169 6.78 -6.78 -5.45
C SER A 169 6.42 -5.45 -6.11
N THR A 170 5.64 -4.59 -5.44
CA THR A 170 5.08 -3.37 -6.06
C THR A 170 6.16 -2.43 -6.59
N TYR A 171 7.24 -2.24 -5.84
CA TYR A 171 8.35 -1.41 -6.31
C TYR A 171 9.05 -2.03 -7.51
N SER A 172 9.37 -3.32 -7.49
CA SER A 172 10.01 -3.99 -8.62
C SER A 172 9.12 -3.97 -9.86
N GLU A 173 7.81 -4.22 -9.70
CA GLU A 173 6.81 -4.11 -10.76
C GLU A 173 6.79 -2.70 -11.39
N TRP A 174 6.88 -1.66 -10.56
CA TRP A 174 7.00 -0.27 -11.03
C TRP A 174 8.31 0.00 -11.75
N LYS A 175 9.42 -0.44 -11.15
CA LYS A 175 10.78 -0.23 -11.67
C LYS A 175 10.98 -0.85 -13.04
N GLU A 176 10.36 -2.00 -13.28
CA GLU A 176 10.41 -2.72 -14.56
C GLU A 176 9.43 -2.16 -15.61
N SER A 177 8.55 -1.24 -15.21
CA SER A 177 7.58 -0.62 -16.11
C SER A 177 8.14 0.61 -16.84
N SER A 178 7.44 1.04 -17.89
CA SER A 178 7.71 2.33 -18.55
C SER A 178 7.53 3.54 -17.64
N TYR A 179 6.76 3.45 -16.55
CA TYR A 179 6.55 4.58 -15.64
C TYR A 179 7.85 4.99 -14.92
N ALA A 180 8.67 4.01 -14.52
CA ALA A 180 9.97 4.30 -13.94
C ALA A 180 10.92 4.92 -14.98
N ALA A 181 10.91 4.45 -16.23
CA ALA A 181 11.69 5.04 -17.32
C ALA A 181 11.25 6.49 -17.62
N ASP A 182 9.95 6.77 -17.52
CA ASP A 182 9.35 8.09 -17.67
C ASP A 182 9.54 8.98 -16.42
N LYS A 183 10.26 8.51 -15.39
CA LYS A 183 10.45 9.20 -14.09
C LYS A 183 9.14 9.56 -13.39
N GLN A 184 8.09 8.77 -13.60
CA GLN A 184 6.84 8.86 -12.88
C GLN A 184 6.96 8.03 -11.59
N GLU A 185 7.32 8.70 -10.51
CA GLU A 185 7.50 8.13 -9.18
C GLU A 185 6.15 7.83 -8.50
N CYS A 186 6.16 6.99 -7.47
CA CYS A 186 4.98 6.67 -6.67
C CYS A 186 4.23 7.93 -6.21
N GLN A 187 4.98 8.96 -5.78
CA GLN A 187 4.43 10.23 -5.31
C GLN A 187 3.66 10.99 -6.39
N ASN A 188 4.03 10.87 -7.66
CA ASN A 188 3.33 11.59 -8.73
C ASN A 188 1.87 11.14 -8.88
N CYS A 189 1.57 9.88 -8.58
CA CYS A 189 0.21 9.33 -8.67
C CYS A 189 -0.49 9.19 -7.31
N HIS A 190 0.25 8.90 -6.24
CA HIS A 190 -0.33 8.66 -4.91
C HIS A 190 -0.22 9.86 -3.97
N MET A 191 0.68 10.82 -4.23
CA MET A 191 0.84 12.04 -3.44
C MET A 191 0.79 13.29 -4.31
N TYR A 192 -0.05 13.26 -5.36
CA TYR A 192 -0.18 14.37 -6.30
C TYR A 192 -0.54 15.69 -5.59
N SER A 193 -0.17 16.80 -6.22
CA SER A 193 -0.39 18.12 -5.66
C SER A 193 -1.88 18.45 -5.60
N VAL A 194 -2.34 18.94 -4.44
CA VAL A 194 -3.68 19.44 -4.19
C VAL A 194 -3.61 20.80 -3.52
N ARG A 195 -4.66 21.61 -3.65
CA ARG A 195 -4.74 22.89 -2.95
C ARG A 195 -4.77 22.65 -1.44
N GLY A 196 -3.95 23.39 -0.70
CA GLY A 196 -3.88 23.31 0.75
C GLY A 196 -2.74 24.14 1.29
N ALA A 197 -2.86 24.56 2.55
CA ALA A 197 -1.77 25.24 3.24
C ALA A 197 -0.80 24.17 3.79
N VAL A 198 0.50 24.33 3.50
CA VAL A 198 1.53 23.45 4.05
C VAL A 198 1.51 23.49 5.58
N VAL A 199 1.33 24.69 6.13
CA VAL A 199 1.23 24.97 7.57
C VAL A 199 0.09 25.96 7.80
N ASP A 200 -0.51 25.94 8.99
CA ASP A 200 -1.53 26.91 9.39
C ASP A 200 -1.01 28.34 9.17
N PRO A 201 -1.74 29.20 8.43
CA PRO A 201 -1.29 30.57 8.15
C PRO A 201 -1.01 31.40 9.40
N ARG A 202 -1.59 31.04 10.55
CA ARG A 202 -1.33 31.71 11.84
C ARG A 202 0.04 31.39 12.42
N VAL A 203 0.68 30.31 11.98
CA VAL A 203 2.05 29.94 12.36
C VAL A 203 3.05 30.56 11.39
N LYS A 204 2.81 30.40 10.09
CA LYS A 204 3.60 31.02 9.02
C LYS A 204 2.82 31.04 7.73
N GLU A 205 2.75 32.20 7.08
CA GLU A 205 2.15 32.30 5.75
C GLU A 205 3.00 31.55 4.72
N SER A 206 2.36 30.65 3.97
CA SER A 206 3.01 29.85 2.93
C SER A 206 2.70 30.45 1.56
N SER A 207 3.76 30.73 0.79
CA SER A 207 3.62 31.15 -0.62
C SER A 207 3.25 30.00 -1.57
N SER A 208 3.36 28.74 -1.13
CA SER A 208 2.94 27.58 -1.92
C SER A 208 1.41 27.44 -1.90
N PRO A 209 0.74 27.41 -3.06
CA PRO A 209 -0.71 27.24 -3.14
C PRO A 209 -1.18 25.79 -2.91
N GLY A 210 -0.25 24.83 -2.78
CA GLY A 210 -0.57 23.42 -2.69
C GLY A 210 0.35 22.60 -1.80
N ILE A 211 -0.16 21.41 -1.46
CA ILE A 211 0.50 20.36 -0.69
C ILE A 211 0.47 19.06 -1.50
N ASN A 212 1.41 18.16 -1.23
CA ASN A 212 1.28 16.77 -1.69
C ASN A 212 0.15 16.09 -0.90
N LEU A 213 -0.72 15.34 -1.59
CA LEU A 213 -1.85 14.67 -0.95
C LEU A 213 -1.37 13.51 -0.05
N HIS A 214 -1.56 13.63 1.26
CA HIS A 214 -1.18 12.59 2.24
C HIS A 214 -2.27 11.55 2.49
N GLN A 215 -3.39 11.59 1.76
CA GLN A 215 -4.39 10.53 1.78
C GLN A 215 -3.87 9.25 1.09
N MET A 216 -2.96 9.38 0.13
CA MET A 216 -2.31 8.26 -0.56
C MET A 216 -3.30 7.22 -1.06
N PRO A 217 -4.26 7.62 -1.93
CA PRO A 217 -5.37 6.76 -2.31
C PRO A 217 -4.87 5.51 -3.04
N GLY A 218 -5.50 4.38 -2.76
CA GLY A 218 -5.21 3.09 -3.36
C GLY A 218 -6.50 2.31 -3.62
N SER A 219 -6.49 1.00 -3.38
CA SER A 219 -7.63 0.13 -3.68
C SER A 219 -8.88 0.34 -2.81
N ARG A 220 -8.84 1.23 -1.82
CA ARG A 220 -10.01 1.68 -1.05
C ARG A 220 -10.71 2.90 -1.63
N SER A 221 -10.15 3.54 -2.66
CA SER A 221 -10.77 4.64 -3.40
C SER A 221 -11.28 4.12 -4.75
N PRO A 222 -12.61 4.09 -4.98
CA PRO A 222 -13.18 3.84 -6.30
C PRO A 222 -12.62 4.77 -7.37
N GLU A 223 -12.39 6.04 -7.03
CA GLU A 223 -11.85 7.04 -7.95
C GLU A 223 -10.44 6.64 -8.42
N GLN A 224 -9.58 6.17 -7.51
CA GLN A 224 -8.25 5.69 -7.85
C GLN A 224 -8.31 4.40 -8.68
N LEU A 225 -9.19 3.46 -8.34
CA LEU A 225 -9.38 2.24 -9.12
C LEU A 225 -9.87 2.53 -10.55
N ASN A 226 -10.79 3.48 -10.71
CA ASN A 226 -11.31 3.93 -12.00
C ASN A 226 -10.25 4.67 -12.85
N LYS A 227 -9.26 5.31 -12.22
CA LYS A 227 -8.09 5.86 -12.94
C LYS A 227 -7.11 4.77 -13.37
N ALA A 228 -6.99 3.68 -12.60
CA ALA A 228 -6.01 2.62 -12.83
C ALA A 228 -6.39 1.70 -14.00
N ILE A 229 -7.63 1.20 -14.04
CA ILE A 229 -8.10 0.23 -15.04
C ILE A 229 -9.25 0.80 -15.87
N ARG A 230 -9.11 0.71 -17.19
CA ARG A 230 -10.17 1.01 -18.15
C ARG A 230 -10.82 -0.28 -18.64
N MET A 231 -12.15 -0.33 -18.67
CA MET A 231 -12.91 -1.42 -19.29
C MET A 231 -13.68 -0.93 -20.52
N LEU A 232 -13.57 -1.68 -21.61
CA LEU A 232 -14.40 -1.53 -22.80
C LEU A 232 -15.17 -2.83 -23.05
N VAL A 233 -16.45 -2.70 -23.39
CA VAL A 233 -17.33 -3.85 -23.65
C VAL A 233 -17.93 -3.70 -25.03
N SER A 234 -17.82 -4.75 -25.84
CA SER A 234 -18.54 -4.93 -27.09
C SER A 234 -19.27 -6.26 -27.07
N SER A 235 -20.28 -6.39 -27.93
CA SER A 235 -21.07 -7.60 -28.04
C SER A 235 -21.59 -7.77 -29.45
N GLU A 236 -21.66 -9.01 -29.92
CA GLU A 236 -22.16 -9.39 -31.23
C GLU A 236 -23.10 -10.59 -31.07
N ARG A 237 -24.24 -10.56 -31.77
CA ARG A 237 -25.23 -11.63 -31.73
C ARG A 237 -25.26 -12.37 -33.07
N THR A 238 -25.14 -13.69 -33.01
CA THR A 238 -25.28 -14.59 -34.15
C THR A 238 -26.34 -15.64 -33.82
N GLY A 239 -27.56 -15.45 -34.31
CA GLY A 239 -28.72 -16.29 -33.97
C GLY A 239 -29.02 -16.28 -32.47
N ASN A 240 -28.93 -17.44 -31.83
CA ASN A 240 -29.18 -17.60 -30.40
C ASN A 240 -27.92 -17.41 -29.52
N LEU A 241 -26.78 -17.04 -30.12
CA LEU A 241 -25.53 -16.85 -29.41
C LEU A 241 -25.22 -15.35 -29.29
N LEU A 242 -25.00 -14.88 -28.07
CA LEU A 242 -24.44 -13.57 -27.78
C LEU A 242 -22.98 -13.72 -27.37
N GLN A 243 -22.08 -13.24 -28.22
CA GLN A 243 -20.66 -13.13 -27.91
C GLN A 243 -20.40 -11.76 -27.29
N VAL A 244 -19.75 -11.72 -26.13
CA VAL A 244 -19.37 -10.50 -25.42
C VAL A 244 -17.85 -10.46 -25.32
N THR A 245 -17.27 -9.36 -25.77
CA THR A 245 -15.82 -9.12 -25.67
C THR A 245 -15.58 -7.99 -24.68
N VAL A 246 -14.75 -8.26 -23.68
CA VAL A 246 -14.35 -7.28 -22.68
C VAL A 246 -12.85 -7.02 -22.81
N ARG A 247 -12.46 -5.76 -23.01
CA ARG A 247 -11.06 -5.33 -23.00
C ARG A 247 -10.77 -4.56 -21.71
N LEU A 248 -9.85 -5.08 -20.91
CA LEU A 248 -9.35 -4.44 -19.70
C LEU A 248 -7.94 -3.92 -19.95
N THR A 249 -7.72 -2.62 -19.78
CA THR A 249 -6.41 -2.00 -19.95
C THR A 249 -5.95 -1.36 -18.65
N ASN A 250 -4.74 -1.72 -18.18
CA ASN A 250 -4.07 -1.01 -17.10
C ASN A 250 -3.48 0.29 -17.66
N THR A 251 -4.24 1.37 -17.54
CA THR A 251 -3.92 2.67 -18.14
C THR A 251 -3.21 3.61 -17.18
N GLY A 252 -3.37 3.41 -15.86
CA GLY A 252 -2.98 4.39 -14.86
C GLY A 252 -2.10 3.87 -13.74
N ALA A 253 -1.84 2.57 -13.64
CA ALA A 253 -0.96 2.01 -12.63
C ALA A 253 0.39 1.61 -13.23
N GLY A 254 1.46 2.15 -12.65
CA GLY A 254 2.84 1.78 -13.00
C GLY A 254 3.25 0.39 -12.54
N HIS A 255 2.39 -0.32 -11.81
CA HIS A 255 2.59 -1.69 -11.32
C HIS A 255 1.42 -2.58 -11.78
N PHE A 256 1.44 -3.87 -11.44
CA PHE A 256 0.33 -4.77 -11.78
C PHE A 256 -0.98 -4.34 -11.08
N VAL A 257 -2.12 -4.69 -11.67
CA VAL A 257 -3.43 -4.54 -11.03
C VAL A 257 -4.06 -5.92 -10.82
N PRO A 258 -4.30 -6.32 -9.56
CA PRO A 258 -3.90 -5.67 -8.30
C PRO A 258 -2.43 -5.93 -7.90
N THR A 259 -1.70 -4.94 -7.41
CA THR A 259 -0.40 -5.13 -6.73
C THR A 259 -0.57 -5.36 -5.22
N GLY A 260 0.54 -5.59 -4.51
CA GLY A 260 0.59 -5.76 -3.06
C GLY A 260 0.49 -7.23 -2.65
N SER A 261 -0.35 -7.54 -1.65
CA SER A 261 -0.55 -8.92 -1.22
C SER A 261 -0.94 -9.83 -2.41
N PRO A 262 -0.37 -11.04 -2.51
CA PRO A 262 -0.73 -11.99 -3.57
C PRO A 262 -2.22 -12.40 -3.53
N LEU A 263 -2.89 -12.28 -2.38
CA LEU A 263 -4.30 -12.68 -2.22
C LEU A 263 -5.29 -11.62 -2.71
N ARG A 264 -4.81 -10.45 -3.13
CA ARG A 264 -5.62 -9.44 -3.81
C ARG A 264 -6.12 -9.98 -5.15
N ARG A 265 -7.36 -9.63 -5.50
CA ARG A 265 -7.96 -10.04 -6.79
C ARG A 265 -8.67 -8.88 -7.46
N LEU A 266 -8.55 -8.79 -8.78
CA LEU A 266 -9.49 -8.03 -9.61
C LEU A 266 -10.46 -9.03 -10.23
N ILE A 267 -11.75 -8.79 -10.06
CA ILE A 267 -12.81 -9.71 -10.50
C ILE A 267 -13.65 -8.98 -11.55
N LEU A 268 -13.71 -9.56 -12.74
CA LEU A 268 -14.61 -9.17 -13.82
C LEU A 268 -15.82 -10.10 -13.79
N ASP A 269 -16.99 -9.53 -13.49
CA ASP A 269 -18.28 -10.22 -13.57
C ASP A 269 -19.05 -9.74 -14.80
N VAL A 270 -19.40 -10.64 -15.70
CA VAL A 270 -20.26 -10.39 -16.87
C VAL A 270 -21.58 -11.13 -16.66
N ARG A 271 -22.66 -10.37 -16.56
CA ARG A 271 -24.00 -10.85 -16.25
C ARG A 271 -24.97 -10.47 -17.36
N LEU A 272 -25.89 -11.38 -17.68
CA LEU A 272 -26.89 -11.20 -18.71
C LEU A 272 -28.28 -11.55 -18.17
N GLU A 273 -29.19 -10.60 -18.25
CA GLU A 273 -30.58 -10.72 -17.80
C GLU A 273 -31.52 -10.65 -18.99
N SER A 274 -32.20 -11.76 -19.31
CA SER A 274 -33.18 -11.79 -20.41
C SER A 274 -34.50 -11.17 -20.00
N TYR A 275 -35.10 -10.33 -20.85
CA TYR A 275 -36.47 -9.85 -20.64
C TYR A 275 -37.47 -10.99 -20.88
N GLY A 276 -38.45 -11.13 -19.99
CA GLY A 276 -39.47 -12.18 -20.06
C GLY A 276 -39.22 -13.43 -19.20
N GLY A 277 -38.26 -13.38 -18.27
CA GLY A 277 -38.09 -14.39 -17.21
C GLY A 277 -37.01 -15.44 -17.48
N GLY A 278 -36.41 -15.92 -16.39
CA GLY A 278 -35.27 -16.85 -16.36
C GLY A 278 -34.19 -16.36 -15.38
N PRO A 279 -33.39 -17.25 -14.77
CA PRO A 279 -32.28 -16.82 -13.93
C PRO A 279 -31.23 -16.06 -14.76
N PRO A 280 -30.56 -15.05 -14.17
CA PRO A 280 -29.47 -14.35 -14.80
C PRO A 280 -28.34 -15.32 -15.18
N LEU A 281 -27.80 -15.20 -16.39
CA LEU A 281 -26.57 -15.90 -16.75
C LEU A 281 -25.39 -15.06 -16.26
N GLN A 282 -24.38 -15.70 -15.69
CA GLN A 282 -23.19 -15.01 -15.17
C GLN A 282 -21.93 -15.80 -15.51
N GLN A 283 -20.89 -15.09 -15.94
CA GLN A 283 -19.54 -15.62 -16.08
C GLN A 283 -18.54 -14.66 -15.45
N THR A 284 -17.51 -15.23 -14.82
CA THR A 284 -16.53 -14.45 -14.05
C THR A 284 -15.11 -14.74 -14.56
N ARG A 285 -14.26 -13.72 -14.51
CA ARG A 285 -12.80 -13.83 -14.65
C ARG A 285 -12.13 -13.20 -13.45
N THR A 286 -11.08 -13.85 -12.95
CA THR A 286 -10.33 -13.39 -11.77
C THR A 286 -8.87 -13.20 -12.14
N TYR A 287 -8.36 -12.00 -11.88
CA TYR A 287 -6.96 -11.62 -12.08
C TYR A 287 -6.27 -11.56 -10.72
N THR A 288 -5.32 -12.45 -10.49
CA THR A 288 -4.64 -12.62 -9.19
C THR A 288 -3.29 -13.31 -9.36
N ARG A 289 -2.45 -13.25 -8.33
CA ARG A 289 -1.22 -14.04 -8.24
C ARG A 289 -1.44 -15.18 -7.26
N SER A 290 -1.77 -16.35 -7.79
CA SER A 290 -1.90 -17.57 -6.99
C SER A 290 -0.53 -18.07 -6.56
N ILE A 291 -0.42 -18.44 -5.29
CA ILE A 291 0.83 -18.82 -4.64
C ILE A 291 0.68 -20.11 -3.86
N ALA A 292 1.79 -20.78 -3.62
CA ALA A 292 1.85 -22.02 -2.87
C ALA A 292 3.00 -22.03 -1.85
N ASP A 293 2.87 -22.92 -0.87
CA ASP A 293 3.94 -23.25 0.06
C ASP A 293 5.06 -24.09 -0.60
N GLN A 294 6.06 -24.50 0.16
CA GLN A 294 7.17 -25.31 -0.36
C GLN A 294 6.72 -26.67 -0.92
N LYS A 295 5.63 -27.24 -0.37
CA LYS A 295 5.03 -28.53 -0.78
C LYS A 295 4.12 -28.39 -1.99
N GLY A 296 3.84 -27.17 -2.45
CA GLY A 296 2.96 -26.91 -3.59
C GLY A 296 1.48 -26.78 -3.20
N ALA A 297 1.14 -26.72 -1.92
CA ALA A 297 -0.23 -26.49 -1.48
C ALA A 297 -0.62 -25.01 -1.71
N PRO A 298 -1.77 -24.72 -2.36
CA PRO A 298 -2.25 -23.36 -2.54
C PRO A 298 -2.45 -22.64 -1.20
N ILE A 299 -2.09 -21.36 -1.15
CA ILE A 299 -2.23 -20.51 0.04
C ILE A 299 -3.39 -19.52 -0.15
N GLU A 300 -4.29 -19.49 0.83
CA GLU A 300 -5.45 -18.58 0.89
C GLU A 300 -5.51 -17.80 2.22
N ARG A 301 -4.39 -17.70 2.94
CA ARG A 301 -4.26 -16.96 4.21
C ARG A 301 -3.09 -15.98 4.14
N GLU A 302 -3.32 -14.74 4.57
CA GLU A 302 -2.34 -13.65 4.50
C GLU A 302 -1.10 -13.94 5.37
N ASP A 303 -1.28 -14.42 6.61
CA ASP A 303 -0.17 -14.72 7.51
C ASP A 303 0.76 -15.81 6.93
N ILE A 304 0.19 -16.85 6.34
CA ILE A 304 0.93 -17.90 5.63
C ILE A 304 1.58 -17.35 4.37
N ALA A 305 0.90 -16.49 3.60
CA ALA A 305 1.47 -15.87 2.41
C ALA A 305 2.73 -15.06 2.76
N PHE A 306 2.68 -14.26 3.83
CA PHE A 306 3.79 -13.42 4.26
C PHE A 306 4.95 -14.18 4.90
N LEU A 307 4.70 -15.33 5.53
CA LEU A 307 5.72 -16.04 6.31
C LEU A 307 6.23 -17.32 5.64
N ARG A 308 5.43 -17.97 4.78
CA ARG A 308 5.71 -19.32 4.25
C ARG A 308 5.45 -19.52 2.76
N ALA A 309 4.95 -18.53 2.02
CA ALA A 309 4.87 -18.64 0.57
C ALA A 309 6.24 -18.95 -0.05
N ALA A 310 6.27 -19.81 -1.05
CA ALA A 310 7.52 -20.27 -1.66
C ALA A 310 7.50 -20.23 -3.18
N LYS A 311 6.32 -20.34 -3.80
CA LYS A 311 6.18 -20.48 -5.26
C LYS A 311 5.00 -19.69 -5.77
N VAL A 312 5.13 -19.13 -6.97
CA VAL A 312 4.01 -18.64 -7.78
C VAL A 312 3.48 -19.83 -8.57
N LEU A 313 2.17 -20.10 -8.47
CA LEU A 313 1.50 -21.10 -9.29
C LEU A 313 1.09 -20.49 -10.64
N GLN A 314 0.48 -19.31 -10.57
CA GLN A 314 0.03 -18.56 -11.74
C GLN A 314 -0.09 -17.08 -11.39
N ASP A 315 0.30 -16.21 -12.31
CA ASP A 315 0.03 -14.78 -12.23
C ASP A 315 -0.83 -14.35 -13.43
N THR A 316 -2.08 -14.01 -13.18
CA THR A 316 -3.02 -13.50 -14.18
C THR A 316 -3.26 -12.00 -14.04
N ARG A 317 -2.56 -11.31 -13.12
CA ARG A 317 -2.74 -9.87 -12.90
C ARG A 317 -2.42 -9.08 -14.18
N ILE A 318 -3.01 -7.89 -14.30
CA ILE A 318 -2.86 -7.05 -15.49
C ILE A 318 -1.63 -6.16 -15.31
N ALA A 319 -0.58 -6.38 -16.10
CA ALA A 319 0.69 -5.66 -16.06
C ALA A 319 0.53 -4.18 -16.46
N PRO A 320 1.49 -3.30 -16.14
CA PRO A 320 1.47 -1.90 -16.58
C PRO A 320 1.30 -1.78 -18.09
N ARG A 321 0.34 -0.96 -18.54
CA ARG A 321 -0.03 -0.77 -19.97
C ARG A 321 -0.53 -2.02 -20.70
N GLU A 322 -0.68 -3.16 -20.05
CA GLU A 322 -1.27 -4.35 -20.66
C GLU A 322 -2.75 -4.10 -21.00
N THR A 323 -3.18 -4.63 -22.15
CA THR A 323 -4.60 -4.82 -22.45
C THR A 323 -4.93 -6.31 -22.52
N ARG A 324 -5.76 -6.79 -21.59
CA ARG A 324 -6.33 -8.14 -21.59
C ARG A 324 -7.66 -8.14 -22.32
N THR A 325 -7.86 -9.09 -23.23
CA THR A 325 -9.14 -9.30 -23.92
C THR A 325 -9.77 -10.61 -23.46
N GLU A 326 -10.99 -10.55 -22.95
CA GLU A 326 -11.79 -11.70 -22.55
C GLU A 326 -12.99 -11.87 -23.47
N SER A 327 -13.30 -13.11 -23.80
CA SER A 327 -14.49 -13.46 -24.59
C SER A 327 -15.42 -14.32 -23.75
N PHE A 328 -16.70 -13.97 -23.77
CA PHE A 328 -17.78 -14.66 -23.08
C PHE A 328 -18.87 -14.99 -24.09
N SER A 329 -19.52 -16.14 -23.90
CA SER A 329 -20.58 -16.62 -24.79
C SER A 329 -21.82 -16.96 -23.99
N PHE A 330 -22.96 -16.38 -24.35
CA PHE A 330 -24.24 -16.61 -23.69
C PHE A 330 -25.28 -17.08 -24.70
N SER A 331 -26.09 -18.07 -24.32
CA SER A 331 -27.25 -18.48 -25.11
C SER A 331 -28.44 -17.58 -24.79
N VAL A 332 -28.87 -16.80 -25.78
CA VAL A 332 -30.03 -15.89 -25.68
C VAL A 332 -30.93 -16.12 -26.88
N PRO A 333 -32.21 -16.49 -26.70
CA PRO A 333 -33.13 -16.66 -27.82
C PRO A 333 -33.14 -15.44 -28.74
N SER A 334 -33.12 -15.67 -30.05
CA SER A 334 -33.18 -14.62 -31.07
C SER A 334 -34.43 -13.75 -30.88
N GLY A 335 -34.28 -12.43 -31.06
CA GLY A 335 -35.36 -11.45 -30.90
C GLY A 335 -35.75 -11.12 -29.45
N LYS A 336 -35.16 -11.78 -28.44
CA LYS A 336 -35.35 -11.38 -27.04
C LYS A 336 -34.35 -10.31 -26.63
N LEU A 337 -34.90 -9.21 -26.09
CA LEU A 337 -34.13 -8.19 -25.40
C LEU A 337 -33.41 -8.80 -24.19
N ALA A 338 -32.16 -8.41 -23.98
CA ALA A 338 -31.39 -8.78 -22.79
C ALA A 338 -30.60 -7.57 -22.28
N ARG A 339 -30.44 -7.48 -20.96
CA ARG A 339 -29.57 -6.51 -20.30
C ARG A 339 -28.23 -7.16 -20.02
N LEU A 340 -27.19 -6.67 -20.68
CA LEU A 340 -25.80 -7.05 -20.43
C LEU A 340 -25.18 -6.08 -19.42
N GLU A 341 -24.70 -6.62 -18.30
CA GLU A 341 -23.91 -5.90 -17.31
C GLU A 341 -22.50 -6.49 -17.25
N ALA A 342 -21.48 -5.63 -17.29
CA ALA A 342 -20.11 -6.00 -16.95
C ALA A 342 -19.65 -5.11 -15.79
N SER A 343 -19.13 -5.72 -14.72
CA SER A 343 -18.67 -5.00 -13.55
C SER A 343 -17.29 -5.45 -13.08
N LEU A 344 -16.54 -4.51 -12.53
CA LEU A 344 -15.25 -4.78 -11.90
C LEU A 344 -15.36 -4.61 -10.39
N SER A 345 -14.85 -5.60 -9.68
CA SER A 345 -14.70 -5.57 -8.23
C SER A 345 -13.25 -5.78 -7.84
N TYR A 346 -12.77 -5.00 -6.89
CA TYR A 346 -11.51 -5.24 -6.21
C TYR A 346 -11.78 -6.05 -4.95
N TYR A 347 -11.09 -7.18 -4.80
CA TYR A 347 -11.20 -8.07 -3.66
C TYR A 347 -9.92 -7.99 -2.82
N TYR A 348 -10.07 -7.69 -1.54
CA TYR A 348 -8.97 -7.53 -0.61
C TYR A 348 -8.45 -8.90 -0.18
N SER A 349 -9.23 -9.68 0.56
CA SER A 349 -8.68 -10.91 1.15
C SER A 349 -9.79 -11.90 1.47
N PRO A 350 -9.54 -13.21 1.31
CA PRO A 350 -10.45 -14.25 1.82
C PRO A 350 -10.65 -14.22 3.32
N MET A 351 -9.77 -13.55 4.07
CA MET A 351 -9.87 -13.46 5.51
C MET A 351 -10.75 -12.30 6.02
N ALA A 352 -11.19 -11.37 5.16
CA ALA A 352 -12.03 -10.27 5.62
C ALA A 352 -13.42 -10.80 6.03
N GLY A 353 -13.90 -10.44 7.23
CA GLY A 353 -15.08 -11.09 7.83
C GLY A 353 -16.44 -10.70 7.24
N ALA A 354 -16.61 -9.49 6.71
CA ALA A 354 -17.87 -9.03 6.11
C ALA A 354 -17.73 -8.82 4.59
N GLY A 355 -18.77 -9.13 3.81
CA GLY A 355 -18.75 -9.01 2.34
C GLY A 355 -18.37 -7.62 1.81
N ALA A 356 -18.78 -6.55 2.50
CA ALA A 356 -18.39 -5.17 2.18
C ALA A 356 -16.93 -4.84 2.54
N GLN A 357 -16.32 -5.61 3.45
CA GLN A 357 -14.91 -5.53 3.81
C GLN A 357 -14.02 -6.43 2.94
N GLN A 358 -14.62 -7.42 2.27
CA GLN A 358 -13.95 -8.34 1.34
C GLN A 358 -13.75 -7.73 -0.04
N ARG A 359 -14.72 -6.93 -0.52
CA ARG A 359 -14.67 -6.39 -1.88
C ARG A 359 -15.34 -5.03 -2.03
N ILE A 360 -14.89 -4.29 -3.03
CA ILE A 360 -15.53 -3.07 -3.52
C ILE A 360 -15.81 -3.21 -5.02
N LYS A 361 -17.07 -3.08 -5.42
CA LYS A 361 -17.43 -2.90 -6.83
C LYS A 361 -17.22 -1.43 -7.16
N PHE A 362 -16.35 -1.13 -8.11
CA PHE A 362 -15.94 0.25 -8.40
C PHE A 362 -16.33 0.73 -9.79
N PHE A 363 -16.76 -0.19 -10.67
CA PHE A 363 -17.14 0.13 -12.03
C PHE A 363 -18.19 -0.84 -12.57
N THR A 364 -19.19 -0.31 -13.28
CA THR A 364 -20.23 -1.09 -13.97
C THR A 364 -20.59 -0.44 -15.30
N ILE A 365 -20.61 -1.21 -16.39
CA ILE A 365 -21.25 -0.86 -17.65
C ILE A 365 -22.50 -1.72 -17.81
N SER A 366 -23.62 -1.09 -18.16
CA SER A 366 -24.88 -1.76 -18.46
C SER A 366 -25.38 -1.34 -19.84
N ARG A 367 -25.77 -2.31 -20.68
CA ARG A 367 -26.32 -2.06 -22.02
C ARG A 367 -27.51 -2.97 -22.30
N LEU A 368 -28.48 -2.43 -23.04
CA LEU A 368 -29.57 -3.22 -23.61
C LEU A 368 -29.10 -3.80 -24.94
N ILE A 369 -29.24 -5.11 -25.11
CA ILE A 369 -28.91 -5.85 -26.32
C ILE A 369 -30.22 -6.31 -26.96
N ARG A 370 -30.34 -6.13 -28.27
CA ARG A 370 -31.47 -6.62 -29.07
C ARG A 370 -31.16 -7.97 -29.70
#